data_AF-A0A2E0WKN0-F1
#
_entry.id   AF-A0A2E0WKN0-F1
#
_cell.length_a   1.000
_cell.length_b   1.000
_cell.length_c   1.000
_cell.angle_alpha   90.00
_cell.angle_beta   90.00
_cell.angle_gamma   90.00
#
_symmetry.space_group_name_H-M   'P 1'
#
loop_
_entity.id
_entity.type
_entity.pdbx_description
1 polymer ?
#
loop_
_entity_poly.entity_id
_entity_poly.type
_entity_poly.pdbx_seq_one_letter_code
_entity_poly.pdbx_strand_id
1 'polypeptide(L)'
;MARAKPIYAAQIAVYQAYMEGAVPGIASHPALFTAINKDSEEIWFERVPFDGGLAQRMSDRAVRIITATEASELLPRHATTPTHFECKSCPWQDRCWRPA
;
A
#
# COMPACT_ATOMS: atom_id res chain seq x y z
N MET A 1 7.45 -13.61 0.74
CA MET A 1 6.74 -12.48 0.09
C MET A 1 7.15 -11.11 0.62
N ALA A 2 7.13 -10.84 1.94
CA ALA A 2 7.29 -9.50 2.52
C ALA A 2 8.53 -8.70 2.03
N ARG A 3 9.66 -9.38 1.80
CA ARG A 3 10.87 -8.75 1.23
C ARG A 3 10.75 -8.44 -0.26
N ALA A 4 10.15 -9.35 -1.04
CA ALA A 4 10.09 -9.25 -2.50
C ALA A 4 8.93 -8.38 -3.00
N LYS A 5 7.83 -8.33 -2.25
CA LYS A 5 6.60 -7.59 -2.57
C LYS A 5 6.02 -6.92 -1.30
N PRO A 6 6.70 -5.93 -0.72
CA PRO A 6 6.29 -5.31 0.55
C PRO A 6 4.90 -4.64 0.50
N ILE A 7 4.45 -4.21 -0.68
CA ILE A 7 3.11 -3.63 -0.88
C ILE A 7 2.01 -4.66 -0.61
N TYR A 8 2.17 -5.90 -1.07
CA TYR A 8 1.20 -6.96 -0.81
C TYR A 8 1.19 -7.39 0.65
N ALA A 9 2.36 -7.38 1.33
CA ALA A 9 2.41 -7.60 2.77
C ALA A 9 1.65 -6.53 3.54
N ALA A 10 1.80 -5.26 3.18
CA ALA A 10 1.04 -4.17 3.77
C ALA A 10 -0.47 -4.33 3.55
N GLN A 11 -0.89 -4.66 2.32
CA GLN A 11 -2.31 -4.88 2.01
C GLN A 11 -2.92 -6.02 2.83
N ILE A 12 -2.25 -7.17 2.89
CA ILE A 12 -2.70 -8.33 3.68
C ILE A 12 -2.82 -7.95 5.16
N ALA A 13 -1.80 -7.31 5.72
CA ALA A 13 -1.80 -6.91 7.13
C ALA A 13 -2.95 -5.94 7.46
N VAL A 14 -3.22 -4.96 6.60
CA VAL A 14 -4.33 -4.01 6.78
C VAL A 14 -5.68 -4.73 6.69
N TYR A 15 -5.88 -5.63 5.74
CA TYR A 15 -7.13 -6.40 5.67
C TYR A 15 -7.35 -7.26 6.90
N GLN A 16 -6.33 -7.98 7.35
CA GLN A 16 -6.43 -8.78 8.57
C GLN A 16 -6.74 -7.93 9.80
N ALA A 17 -6.18 -6.72 9.89
CA ALA A 17 -6.44 -5.83 11.02
C ALA A 17 -7.87 -5.25 11.05
N TYR A 18 -8.46 -4.92 9.91
CA TYR A 18 -9.72 -4.15 9.86
C TYR A 18 -10.94 -4.94 9.36
N MET A 19 -10.76 -6.17 8.84
CA MET A 19 -11.88 -6.98 8.36
C MET A 19 -12.42 -7.99 9.37
N GLU A 20 -11.93 -8.02 10.60
CA GLU A 20 -12.40 -8.96 11.64
C GLU A 20 -13.92 -8.92 11.84
N GLY A 21 -14.54 -7.74 11.74
CA GLY A 21 -15.99 -7.59 11.86
C GLY A 21 -16.80 -8.18 10.69
N ALA A 22 -16.21 -8.25 9.48
CA ALA A 22 -16.84 -8.82 8.30
C ALA A 22 -16.43 -10.28 8.06
N VAL A 23 -15.24 -10.66 8.52
CA VAL A 23 -14.63 -11.98 8.39
C VAL A 23 -14.05 -12.38 9.75
N PRO A 24 -14.87 -12.98 10.64
CA PRO A 24 -14.41 -13.41 11.96
C PRO A 24 -13.24 -14.39 11.86
N GLY A 25 -12.21 -14.16 12.67
CA GLY A 25 -11.00 -14.98 12.73
C GLY A 25 -9.96 -14.68 11.66
N ILE A 26 -10.13 -13.64 10.83
CA ILE A 26 -9.19 -13.29 9.76
C ILE A 26 -7.80 -12.91 10.29
N ALA A 27 -7.74 -12.25 11.45
CA ALA A 27 -6.47 -11.91 12.10
C ALA A 27 -5.83 -13.11 12.83
N SER A 28 -6.62 -14.14 13.14
CA SER A 28 -6.16 -15.32 13.89
C SER A 28 -5.50 -16.38 13.00
N HIS A 29 -5.60 -16.25 11.67
CA HIS A 29 -5.08 -17.23 10.73
C HIS A 29 -4.16 -16.58 9.70
N PRO A 30 -3.11 -17.27 9.22
CA PRO A 30 -2.30 -16.75 8.13
C PRO A 30 -3.10 -16.59 6.84
N ALA A 31 -2.87 -15.50 6.11
CA ALA A 31 -3.41 -15.34 4.76
C ALA A 31 -2.68 -16.28 3.78
N LEU A 32 -3.39 -16.78 2.77
CA LEU A 32 -2.79 -17.51 1.66
C LEU A 32 -2.45 -16.54 0.53
N PHE A 33 -1.16 -16.30 0.31
CA PHE A 33 -0.67 -15.53 -0.82
C PHE A 33 -0.32 -16.46 -1.97
N THR A 34 -0.84 -16.14 -3.16
CA THR A 34 -0.57 -16.89 -4.39
C THR A 34 0.10 -16.01 -5.42
N ALA A 35 1.17 -16.49 -6.03
CA ALA A 35 1.83 -15.82 -7.16
C ALA A 35 1.99 -16.79 -8.33
N ILE A 36 1.86 -16.28 -9.54
CA ILE A 36 2.17 -17.03 -10.76
C ILE A 36 3.45 -16.48 -11.38
N ASN A 37 4.38 -17.38 -11.70
CA ASN A 37 5.52 -17.04 -12.53
C ASN A 37 5.04 -16.95 -13.99
N LYS A 38 5.21 -15.80 -14.63
CA LYS A 38 4.76 -15.61 -16.02
C LYS A 38 5.69 -16.25 -17.06
N ASP A 39 6.92 -16.56 -16.70
CA ASP A 39 7.88 -17.21 -17.60
C ASP A 39 7.75 -18.74 -17.57
N SER A 40 7.48 -19.33 -16.40
CA SER A 40 7.39 -20.79 -16.22
C SER A 40 5.95 -21.32 -16.00
N GLU A 41 4.97 -20.43 -15.82
CA GLU A 41 3.58 -20.75 -15.45
C GLU A 41 3.40 -21.43 -14.07
N GLU A 42 4.48 -21.56 -13.29
CA GLU A 42 4.43 -22.15 -11.96
C GLU A 42 3.63 -21.30 -10.97
N ILE A 43 2.90 -21.97 -10.08
CA ILE A 43 2.10 -21.33 -9.04
C ILE A 43 2.81 -21.52 -7.68
N TRP A 44 3.10 -20.40 -7.03
CA TRP A 44 3.68 -20.33 -5.70
C TRP A 44 2.60 -20.05 -4.65
N PHE A 45 2.68 -20.75 -3.52
CA PHE A 45 1.80 -20.56 -2.37
C PHE A 45 2.61 -20.22 -1.12
N GLU A 46 2.21 -19.17 -0.41
CA GLU A 46 2.86 -18.75 0.83
C GLU A 46 1.82 -18.46 1.91
N ARG A 47 2.03 -19.00 3.10
CA ARG A 47 1.26 -18.61 4.29
C ARG A 47 1.89 -17.37 4.90
N VAL A 48 1.12 -16.29 5.00
CA VAL A 48 1.56 -14.99 5.51
C VAL A 48 0.90 -14.77 6.87
N PRO A 49 1.65 -14.87 7.98
CA PRO A 49 1.12 -14.59 9.31
C PRO A 49 0.67 -13.13 9.44
N PHE A 50 -0.29 -12.89 10.32
CA PHE A 50 -0.72 -11.54 10.63
C PHE A 50 0.43 -10.74 11.27
N ASP A 51 0.73 -9.57 10.70
CA ASP A 51 1.67 -8.59 11.24
C ASP A 51 0.92 -7.32 11.64
N GLY A 52 0.43 -7.30 12.89
CA GLY A 52 -0.26 -6.14 13.44
C GLY A 52 0.61 -4.88 13.53
N GLY A 53 1.94 -5.05 13.68
CA GLY A 53 2.87 -3.93 13.69
C GLY A 53 2.99 -3.27 12.32
N LEU A 54 3.04 -4.08 11.25
CA LEU A 54 2.98 -3.58 9.88
C LEU A 54 1.65 -2.90 9.59
N ALA A 55 0.53 -3.52 9.99
CA ALA A 55 -0.79 -2.93 9.82
C ALA A 55 -0.85 -1.53 10.46
N GLN A 56 -0.47 -1.40 11.74
CA GLN A 56 -0.45 -0.13 12.45
C GLN A 56 0.43 0.91 11.74
N ARG A 57 1.67 0.56 11.38
CA ARG A 57 2.58 1.51 10.68
C ARG A 57 2.01 2.00 9.36
N MET A 58 1.29 1.15 8.63
CA MET A 58 0.66 1.53 7.36
C MET A 58 -0.58 2.41 7.60
N SER A 59 -1.38 2.10 8.62
CA SER A 59 -2.50 2.94 9.06
C SER A 59 -2.04 4.33 9.49
N ASP A 60 -0.97 4.44 10.28
CA ASP A 60 -0.44 5.72 10.73
C ASP A 60 0.02 6.58 9.55
N ARG A 61 0.60 5.96 8.52
CA ARG A 61 0.95 6.66 7.27
C ARG A 61 -0.29 7.16 6.53
N ALA A 62 -1.35 6.37 6.49
CA ALA A 62 -2.62 6.78 5.88
C ALA A 62 -3.25 7.97 6.64
N VAL A 63 -3.26 7.92 7.98
CA VAL A 63 -3.72 9.03 8.83
C VAL A 63 -2.96 10.31 8.50
N ARG A 64 -1.62 10.25 8.39
CA ARG A 64 -0.81 11.43 8.01
C ARG A 64 -1.22 12.02 6.66
N ILE A 65 -1.55 11.18 5.67
CA ILE A 65 -2.01 11.65 4.35
C ILE A 65 -3.37 12.34 4.47
N ILE A 66 -4.30 11.74 5.22
CA ILE A 66 -5.64 12.30 5.42
C ILE A 66 -5.55 13.65 6.13
N THR A 67 -4.80 13.73 7.24
CA THR A 67 -4.63 14.98 8.00
C THR A 67 -3.97 16.07 7.17
N ALA A 68 -2.93 15.75 6.39
CA ALA A 68 -2.32 16.73 5.48
C ALA A 68 -3.32 17.21 4.41
N THR A 69 -4.13 16.30 3.88
CA THR A 69 -5.18 16.61 2.90
C THR A 69 -6.24 17.55 3.48
N GLU A 70 -6.72 17.27 4.70
CA GLU A 70 -7.68 18.11 5.43
C GLU A 70 -7.10 19.49 5.72
N ALA A 71 -5.81 19.59 6.03
CA ALA A 71 -5.09 20.84 6.22
C ALA A 71 -4.73 21.57 4.91
N SER A 72 -5.14 21.03 3.74
CA SER A 72 -4.73 21.52 2.42
C SER A 72 -3.21 21.60 2.20
N GLU A 73 -2.45 20.82 2.95
CA GLU A 73 -1.00 20.70 2.86
C GLU A 73 -0.60 19.81 1.68
N LEU A 74 0.41 20.24 0.93
CA LEU A 74 1.03 19.42 -0.11
C LEU A 74 2.19 18.63 0.49
N LEU A 75 2.03 17.31 0.55
CA LEU A 75 3.11 16.40 0.94
C LEU A 75 4.24 16.37 -0.10
N PRO A 76 5.45 15.89 0.28
CA PRO A 76 6.58 15.78 -0.64
C PRO A 76 6.22 15.01 -1.93
N ARG A 77 6.74 15.49 -3.05
CA ARG A 77 6.57 14.82 -4.35
C ARG A 77 7.34 13.50 -4.36
N HIS A 78 6.75 12.46 -4.97
CA HIS A 78 7.45 11.17 -5.17
C HIS A 78 8.50 11.23 -6.30
N ALA A 79 8.37 12.20 -7.21
CA ALA A 79 9.27 12.41 -8.34
C ALA A 79 9.96 13.79 -8.27
N THR A 80 11.10 13.90 -8.94
CA THR A 80 11.91 15.14 -8.98
C THR A 80 11.66 16.01 -10.22
N THR A 81 10.96 15.50 -11.23
CA THR A 81 10.59 16.25 -12.44
C THR A 81 9.12 16.07 -12.83
N PRO A 82 8.50 17.08 -13.48
CA PRO A 82 7.12 16.96 -13.98
C PRO A 82 6.98 15.94 -15.11
N THR A 83 8.08 15.60 -15.78
CA THR A 83 8.12 14.67 -16.91
C THR A 83 8.27 13.20 -16.51
N HIS A 84 8.34 12.89 -15.20
CA HIS A 84 8.29 11.51 -14.72
C HIS A 84 7.06 10.78 -15.28
N PHE A 85 7.17 9.50 -15.63
CA PHE A 85 6.12 8.81 -16.39
C PHE A 85 4.77 8.75 -15.65
N GLU A 86 4.79 8.75 -14.30
CA GLU A 86 3.60 8.82 -13.45
C GLU A 86 3.05 10.25 -13.31
N CYS A 87 3.89 11.26 -13.52
CA CYS A 87 3.51 12.68 -13.40
C CYS A 87 3.03 13.28 -14.73
N LYS A 88 3.63 12.89 -15.86
CA LYS A 88 3.42 13.53 -17.17
C LYS A 88 1.96 13.48 -17.65
N SER A 89 1.20 12.49 -17.19
CA SER A 89 -0.22 12.30 -17.52
C SER A 89 -1.15 12.44 -16.31
N CYS A 90 -0.64 12.95 -15.19
CA CYS A 90 -1.43 13.15 -13.98
C CYS A 90 -2.34 14.38 -14.14
N PRO A 91 -3.67 14.27 -13.91
CA PRO A 91 -4.60 15.42 -13.96
C PRO A 91 -4.25 16.55 -12.97
N TRP A 92 -3.43 16.26 -11.96
CA TRP A 92 -3.02 17.20 -10.92
C TRP A 92 -1.60 17.75 -11.12
N GLN A 93 -0.98 17.54 -12.29
CA GLN A 93 0.40 17.98 -12.54
C GLN A 93 0.60 19.48 -12.27
N ASP A 94 -0.28 20.34 -12.79
CA ASP A 94 -0.18 21.79 -12.59
C ASP A 94 -0.24 22.18 -11.10
N ARG A 95 -1.15 21.55 -10.33
CA ARG A 95 -1.23 21.76 -8.88
C ARG A 95 0.05 21.32 -8.17
N CYS A 96 0.60 20.17 -8.56
CA CYS A 96 1.81 19.64 -7.95
C CYS A 96 3.06 20.46 -8.28
N TRP A 97 3.17 21.04 -9.48
CA TRP A 97 4.40 21.64 -10.00
C TRP A 97 4.37 23.17 -10.12
N ARG A 98 3.24 23.83 -9.83
CA ARG A 98 3.20 25.29 -9.74
C ARG A 98 4.18 25.81 -8.67
N PRO A 99 4.80 26.99 -8.87
CA PRO A 99 5.52 27.69 -7.80
C PRO A 99 4.62 27.88 -6.57
N ALA A 100 5.23 27.89 -5.39
CA ALA A 100 4.54 28.16 -4.13
C ALA A 100 3.98 29.59 -4.11
#